data_AF-M0FDB6-F1
#
_entry.id   AF-M0FDB6-F1
#
_cell.length_a   1.000
_cell.length_b   1.000
_cell.length_c   1.000
_cell.angle_alpha   90.00
_cell.angle_beta   90.00
_cell.angle_gamma   90.00
#
_symmetry.space_group_name_H-M   'P 1'
#
loop_
_entity.id
_entity.type
_entity.pdbx_description
1 polymer ?
#
loop_
_entity_poly.entity_id
_entity_poly.type
_entity_poly.pdbx_seq_one_letter_code
_entity_poly.pdbx_strand_id
1 'polypeptide(L)'
;MSATVPPSTDDSSKEDRLKQYLLDRAKDGEMYFKSKFIADDVGLSPKEIGALMVKLRDSATDLTIEKWSYTSATTWRVETA
;
A
#
# COMPACT_ATOMS: atom_id res chain seq x y z
N MET A 1 -22.58 7.22 29.11
CA MET A 1 -21.39 7.78 28.45
C MET A 1 -21.17 7.00 27.17
N SER A 2 -21.67 7.53 26.05
CA SER A 2 -21.55 6.91 24.73
C SER A 2 -20.17 7.21 24.15
N ALA A 3 -19.32 6.21 24.03
CA ALA A 3 -18.06 6.31 23.31
C ALA A 3 -18.33 6.09 21.81
N THR A 4 -18.58 7.19 21.08
CA THR A 4 -18.43 7.21 19.63
C THR A 4 -16.93 7.13 19.34
N VAL A 5 -16.44 5.95 18.96
CA VAL A 5 -15.10 5.79 18.40
C VAL A 5 -15.18 6.32 16.96
N PRO A 6 -14.43 7.37 16.56
CA PRO A 6 -14.44 7.85 15.19
C PRO A 6 -13.85 6.76 14.29
N PRO A 7 -14.56 6.28 13.24
CA PRO A 7 -14.11 5.16 12.42
C PRO A 7 -13.03 5.54 11.38
N SER A 8 -12.19 6.56 11.62
CA SER A 8 -11.47 7.22 10.50
C SER A 8 -9.98 7.46 10.70
N THR A 9 -9.38 7.05 11.82
CA THR A 9 -7.93 7.26 12.03
C THR A 9 -7.10 6.04 11.63
N ASP A 10 -7.65 4.83 11.77
CA ASP A 10 -6.92 3.58 11.52
C ASP A 10 -6.59 3.40 10.03
N ASP A 11 -7.55 3.65 9.14
CA ASP A 11 -7.39 3.48 7.69
C ASP A 11 -6.38 4.45 7.09
N SER A 12 -6.46 5.73 7.46
CA SER A 12 -5.46 6.74 7.06
C SER A 12 -4.07 6.45 7.62
N SER A 13 -3.98 5.91 8.85
CA SER A 13 -2.69 5.54 9.43
C SER A 13 -2.04 4.34 8.71
N LYS A 14 -2.86 3.38 8.26
CA LYS A 14 -2.40 2.22 7.48
C LYS A 14 -1.96 2.61 6.08
N GLU A 15 -2.72 3.48 5.43
CA GLU A 15 -2.39 4.03 4.12
C GLU A 15 -1.05 4.78 4.16
N ASP A 16 -0.88 5.68 5.12
CA ASP A 16 0.37 6.45 5.27
C ASP A 16 1.56 5.53 5.54
N ARG A 17 1.39 4.53 6.42
CA ARG A 17 2.41 3.52 6.70
C ARG A 17 2.80 2.73 5.44
N LEU A 18 1.83 2.34 4.63
CA LEU A 18 2.08 1.66 3.35
C LEU A 18 2.78 2.60 2.35
N LYS A 19 2.33 3.85 2.24
CA LYS A 19 2.92 4.85 1.35
C LYS A 19 4.39 5.11 1.71
N GLN A 20 4.70 5.32 3.00
CA GLN A 20 6.05 5.51 3.49
C GLN A 20 6.94 4.29 3.19
N TYR A 21 6.43 3.08 3.43
CA TYR A 21 7.15 1.84 3.10
C TYR A 21 7.46 1.73 1.60
N LEU A 22 6.50 2.07 0.75
CA LEU A 22 6.67 2.05 -0.70
C LEU A 22 7.66 3.11 -1.18
N LEU A 23 7.57 4.34 -0.67
CA LEU A 23 8.50 5.42 -1.00
C LEU A 23 9.93 5.08 -0.62
N ASP A 24 10.14 4.56 0.60
CA ASP A 24 11.47 4.18 1.08
C ASP A 24 12.09 3.10 0.21
N ARG A 25 11.30 2.07 -0.15
CA ARG A 25 11.76 0.97 -1.00
C ARG A 25 11.91 1.37 -2.47
N ALA A 26 11.03 2.20 -3.02
CA ALA A 26 11.10 2.66 -4.41
C ALA A 26 12.09 3.82 -4.63
N LYS A 27 12.77 4.27 -3.57
CA LYS A 27 13.75 5.37 -3.64
C LYS A 27 14.93 5.07 -4.57
N ASP A 28 15.30 3.81 -4.68
CA ASP A 28 16.40 3.34 -5.56
C ASP A 28 15.93 3.04 -7.01
N GLY A 29 14.65 3.27 -7.33
CA GLY A 29 14.07 3.07 -8.66
C GLY A 29 12.79 2.23 -8.66
N GLU A 30 12.42 1.71 -9.84
CA GLU A 30 11.22 0.87 -9.95
C GLU A 30 11.37 -0.41 -9.14
N MET A 31 10.36 -0.71 -8.33
CA MET A 31 10.33 -1.91 -7.49
C MET A 31 9.02 -2.67 -7.68
N TYR A 32 9.10 -4.00 -7.54
CA TYR A 32 7.96 -4.90 -7.64
C TYR A 32 7.65 -5.54 -6.30
N PHE A 33 6.46 -5.25 -5.78
CA PHE A 33 6.02 -5.74 -4.49
C PHE A 33 4.89 -6.74 -4.63
N LYS A 34 4.97 -7.90 -3.98
CA LYS A 34 3.79 -8.79 -3.86
C LYS A 34 3.00 -8.42 -2.61
N SER A 35 1.67 -8.35 -2.73
CA SER A 35 0.80 -7.97 -1.61
C SER A 35 1.04 -8.79 -0.34
N LYS A 36 1.38 -10.08 -0.49
CA LYS A 36 1.66 -10.97 0.64
C LYS A 36 2.93 -10.65 1.43
N PHE A 37 3.93 -10.07 0.78
CA PHE A 37 5.21 -9.75 1.42
C PHE A 37 5.11 -8.40 2.13
N ILE A 38 4.49 -7.42 1.48
CA ILE A 38 4.24 -6.12 2.10
C ILE A 38 3.37 -6.28 3.35
N ALA A 39 2.34 -7.12 3.26
CA ALA A 39 1.48 -7.49 4.37
C ALA A 39 2.28 -7.92 5.62
N ASP A 40 3.29 -8.77 5.43
CA ASP A 40 4.16 -9.24 6.53
C ASP A 40 5.01 -8.08 7.10
N ASP A 41 5.60 -7.25 6.23
CA ASP A 41 6.47 -6.14 6.62
C ASP A 41 5.73 -5.01 7.36
N VAL A 42 4.52 -4.65 6.92
CA VAL A 42 3.72 -3.58 7.55
C VAL A 42 2.70 -4.11 8.55
N GLY A 43 2.63 -5.43 8.77
CA GLY A 43 1.70 -6.06 9.71
C GLY A 43 0.22 -5.90 9.30
N LEU A 44 -0.07 -5.97 8.00
CA LEU A 44 -1.42 -5.88 7.43
C LEU A 44 -1.80 -7.18 6.71
N SER A 45 -3.07 -7.36 6.40
CA SER A 45 -3.49 -8.51 5.59
C SER A 45 -3.20 -8.26 4.09
N PRO A 46 -2.88 -9.30 3.29
CA PRO A 46 -2.68 -9.15 1.84
C PRO A 46 -3.89 -8.54 1.12
N LYS A 47 -5.10 -8.75 1.67
CA LYS A 47 -6.35 -8.16 1.19
C LYS A 47 -6.44 -6.66 1.47
N GLU A 48 -6.02 -6.22 2.66
CA GLU A 48 -5.95 -4.80 3.01
C GLU A 48 -4.93 -4.09 2.14
N ILE A 49 -3.75 -4.68 1.95
CA ILE A 49 -2.74 -4.17 1.01
C ILE A 49 -3.32 -4.00 -0.39
N GLY A 50 -4.05 -4.99 -0.90
CA GLY A 50 -4.69 -4.88 -2.20
C GLY A 50 -5.66 -3.70 -2.31
N ALA A 51 -6.47 -3.45 -1.28
CA ALA A 51 -7.39 -2.31 -1.24
C ALA A 51 -6.64 -0.97 -1.15
N LEU A 52 -5.65 -0.88 -0.26
CA LEU A 52 -4.83 0.32 -0.06
C LEU A 52 -3.99 0.65 -1.31
N MET A 53 -3.45 -0.35 -2.01
CA MET A 53 -2.72 -0.13 -3.27
C MET A 53 -3.58 0.48 -4.36
N VAL A 54 -4.83 0.04 -4.49
CA VAL A 54 -5.77 0.61 -5.46
C VAL A 54 -6.08 2.07 -5.12
N LYS A 55 -6.23 2.38 -3.84
CA LYS A 55 -6.48 3.73 -3.35
C LYS A 55 -5.26 4.63 -3.52
N LEU A 56 -4.08 4.16 -3.12
CA LEU A 56 -2.80 4.86 -3.30
C LEU A 56 -2.50 5.10 -4.77
N ARG A 57 -2.76 4.16 -5.66
CA ARG A 57 -2.62 4.39 -7.10
C ARG A 57 -3.44 5.59 -7.60
N ASP A 58 -4.64 5.77 -7.07
CA ASP A 58 -5.57 6.83 -7.49
C ASP A 58 -5.28 8.16 -6.80
N SER A 59 -4.82 8.11 -5.53
CA SER A 59 -4.64 9.26 -4.66
C SER A 59 -3.19 9.75 -4.50
N ALA A 60 -2.19 8.89 -4.71
CA ALA A 60 -0.79 9.24 -4.55
C ALA A 60 -0.26 9.86 -5.85
N THR A 61 0.11 11.14 -5.78
CA THR A 61 0.81 11.84 -6.87
C THR A 61 2.32 11.68 -6.82
N ASP A 62 2.87 11.26 -5.67
CA ASP A 62 4.31 11.10 -5.46
C ASP A 62 4.84 9.71 -5.87
N LEU A 63 3.93 8.77 -6.15
CA LEU A 63 4.23 7.38 -6.49
C LEU A 63 3.37 6.96 -7.67
N THR A 64 3.97 6.29 -8.65
CA THR A 64 3.23 5.59 -9.70
C THR A 64 3.09 4.12 -9.29
N ILE A 65 1.86 3.68 -9.07
CA ILE A 65 1.53 2.31 -8.64
C ILE A 65 0.75 1.60 -9.74
N GLU A 66 1.31 0.53 -10.31
CA GLU A 66 0.67 -0.25 -11.36
C GLU A 66 0.45 -1.69 -10.94
N LYS A 67 -0.71 -2.24 -11.28
CA LYS A 67 -1.03 -3.64 -11.01
C LYS A 67 -0.32 -4.53 -12.04
N TRP A 68 0.69 -5.28 -11.58
CA TRP A 68 1.43 -6.24 -12.39
C TRP A 68 1.01 -7.68 -12.06
N SER A 69 0.67 -8.48 -13.07
CA SER A 69 0.20 -9.86 -12.87
C SER A 69 0.98 -10.81 -13.76
N TYR A 70 2.04 -11.41 -13.23
CA TYR A 70 2.84 -12.41 -13.96
C TYR A 70 2.61 -13.84 -13.44
N THR A 71 2.11 -14.01 -12.22
CA THR A 71 1.83 -15.32 -11.59
C THR A 71 0.55 -15.25 -10.75
N SER A 72 0.17 -16.35 -10.08
CA SER A 72 -1.03 -16.46 -9.21
C SER A 72 -1.15 -15.44 -8.05
N ALA A 73 -0.15 -14.58 -7.83
CA ALA A 73 -0.13 -13.57 -6.78
C ALA A 73 -0.14 -12.15 -7.38
N THR A 74 -0.93 -11.26 -6.78
CA THR A 74 -0.97 -9.84 -7.17
C THR A 74 0.36 -9.17 -6.86
N THR A 75 1.01 -8.68 -7.90
CA THR A 75 2.25 -7.90 -7.81
C THR A 75 1.92 -6.45 -8.16
N TRP A 76 2.61 -5.51 -7.53
CA TRP A 76 2.47 -4.08 -7.76
C TRP A 76 3.82 -3.55 -8.17
N ARG A 77 3.88 -2.95 -9.35
CA ARG A 77 5.02 -2.15 -9.77
C ARG A 77 4.85 -0.78 -9.12
N VAL A 78 5.85 -0.32 -8.41
CA VAL A 78 5.84 0.97 -7.74
C VAL A 78 7.12 1.70 -8.09
N GLU A 79 6.99 2.93 -8.54
CA GLU A 79 8.10 3.83 -8.83
C GLU A 79 7.80 5.20 -8.23
N THR A 80 8.85 5.93 -7.86
CA THR A 80 8.72 7.34 -7.49
C THR A 80 8.35 8.16 -8.73
N ALA A 81 7.34 9.02 -8.60
CA ALA A 81 6.91 9.89 -9.71
C ALA A 81 7.94 10.98 -10.05
#